data_AF-A0A845RN09-F1
#
_entry.id   AF-A0A845RN09-F1
#
_cell.length_a   1.000
_cell.length_b   1.000
_cell.length_c   1.000
_cell.angle_alpha   90.00
_cell.angle_beta   90.00
_cell.angle_gamma   90.00
#
_symmetry.space_group_name_H-M   'P 1'
#
loop_
_entity.id
_entity.type
_entity.pdbx_description
1 polymer ?
#
loop_
_entity_poly.entity_id
_entity_poly.type
_entity_poly.pdbx_seq_one_letter_code
_entity_poly.pdbx_strand_id
1 'polypeptide(L)'
;MNCDDSDIKIVPDKPSKVFDMSEGAAYAFIREKANGNMEKARALGKRFASELTAGRTGMAQFGVGAFDDQDTLVQRNVLFAFIVGHVIEEMAPNSIVAQSAMSAFYETIERTSPEIYKQISDSAALSLYILSARSTPGDETAAGEVFARLCGREGDALFVAYGRELADYFMAHCTKEAVCVQMIR
;
A
#
# COMPACT_ATOMS: atom_id res chain seq x y z
N MET A 1 49.32 0.08 -44.80
CA MET A 1 47.90 -0.15 -44.48
C MET A 1 47.79 -1.57 -43.96
N ASN A 2 47.84 -1.74 -42.63
CA ASN A 2 47.52 -2.98 -41.94
C ASN A 2 46.43 -2.60 -40.94
N CYS A 3 45.18 -2.94 -41.27
CA CYS A 3 44.07 -2.85 -40.34
C CYS A 3 44.10 -4.14 -39.52
N ASP A 4 44.58 -4.04 -38.28
CA ASP A 4 44.59 -5.14 -37.33
C ASP A 4 43.21 -5.17 -36.66
N ASP A 5 42.36 -6.06 -37.18
CA ASP A 5 40.98 -6.29 -36.78
C ASP A 5 40.94 -7.31 -35.62
N SER A 6 41.57 -6.94 -34.51
CA SER A 6 41.42 -7.71 -33.27
C SER A 6 40.05 -7.42 -32.68
N ASP A 7 39.05 -8.13 -33.23
CA ASP A 7 37.70 -8.32 -32.69
C ASP A 7 37.72 -8.43 -31.16
N ILE A 8 37.39 -7.34 -30.47
CA ILE A 8 37.11 -7.38 -29.04
C ILE A 8 35.76 -8.11 -28.89
N LYS A 9 35.85 -9.40 -28.53
CA LYS A 9 34.70 -10.17 -28.06
C LYS A 9 34.33 -9.66 -26.67
N ILE A 10 33.40 -8.71 -26.58
CA ILE A 10 32.69 -8.42 -25.33
C ILE A 10 31.61 -9.49 -25.16
N VAL A 11 32.03 -10.69 -24.76
CA VAL A 11 31.14 -11.64 -24.10
C VAL A 11 31.27 -11.36 -22.60
N PRO A 12 30.25 -10.82 -21.93
CA PRO A 12 30.26 -10.87 -20.48
C PRO A 12 30.14 -12.34 -20.08
N ASP A 13 31.23 -12.91 -19.56
CA ASP A 13 31.34 -14.32 -19.14
C ASP A 13 30.63 -14.60 -17.80
N LYS A 14 29.57 -13.84 -17.51
CA LYS A 14 28.68 -14.05 -16.37
C LYS A 14 27.27 -13.69 -16.81
N PRO A 15 26.31 -14.62 -16.80
CA PRO A 15 24.91 -14.26 -16.96
C PRO A 15 24.61 -13.22 -15.88
N SER A 16 24.17 -12.05 -16.32
CA SER A 16 23.74 -11.00 -15.43
C SER A 16 22.64 -11.57 -14.54
N LYS A 17 22.74 -11.37 -13.22
CA LYS A 17 21.72 -11.76 -12.21
C LYS A 17 20.30 -11.27 -12.54
N VAL A 18 20.17 -10.43 -13.56
CA VAL A 18 18.91 -9.88 -14.08
C VAL A 18 18.12 -10.94 -14.87
N PHE A 19 18.78 -11.88 -15.56
CA PHE A 19 18.08 -12.94 -16.31
C PHE A 19 17.45 -14.00 -15.39
N ASP A 20 18.15 -14.37 -14.32
CA ASP A 20 17.73 -15.37 -13.31
C ASP A 20 16.51 -14.89 -12.49
N MET A 21 16.37 -13.58 -12.28
CA MET A 21 15.24 -12.98 -11.57
C MET A 21 13.92 -13.06 -12.34
N SER A 22 13.95 -13.02 -13.67
CA SER A 22 12.73 -13.05 -14.50
C SER A 22 12.13 -14.45 -14.59
N GLU A 23 12.97 -15.48 -14.67
CA GLU A 23 12.53 -16.88 -14.59
C GLU A 23 12.00 -17.18 -13.19
N GLY A 24 12.72 -16.75 -12.14
CA GLY A 24 12.26 -16.89 -10.75
C GLY A 24 10.90 -16.22 -10.48
N ALA A 25 10.67 -15.02 -11.01
CA ALA A 25 9.38 -14.33 -10.90
C ALA A 25 8.27 -15.02 -11.69
N ALA A 26 8.55 -15.53 -12.90
CA ALA A 26 7.59 -16.29 -13.70
C ALA A 26 7.19 -17.61 -13.03
N TYR A 27 8.14 -18.35 -12.46
CA TYR A 27 7.85 -19.56 -11.70
C TYR A 27 7.07 -19.26 -10.41
N ALA A 28 7.42 -18.18 -9.70
CA ALA A 28 6.64 -17.72 -8.56
C ALA A 28 5.19 -17.39 -8.98
N PHE A 29 4.99 -16.66 -10.09
CA PHE A 29 3.66 -16.34 -10.60
C PHE A 29 2.83 -17.60 -10.91
N ILE A 30 3.41 -18.58 -11.62
CA ILE A 30 2.73 -19.85 -11.95
C ILE A 30 2.36 -20.60 -10.67
N ARG A 31 3.27 -20.67 -9.69
CA ARG A 31 3.03 -21.33 -8.41
C ARG A 31 1.93 -20.64 -7.60
N GLU A 32 1.98 -19.32 -7.45
CA GLU A 32 0.98 -18.59 -6.67
C GLU A 32 -0.41 -18.62 -7.32
N LYS A 33 -0.47 -18.64 -8.66
CA LYS A 33 -1.70 -18.85 -9.42
C LYS A 33 -2.25 -20.27 -9.22
N ALA A 34 -1.39 -21.28 -9.24
CA ALA A 34 -1.80 -22.66 -8.98
C ALA A 34 -2.31 -22.88 -7.54
N ASN A 35 -1.78 -22.12 -6.58
CA ASN A 35 -2.13 -22.22 -5.16
C ASN A 35 -3.35 -21.37 -4.77
N GLY A 36 -3.91 -20.56 -5.68
CA GLY A 36 -5.07 -19.69 -5.41
C GLY A 36 -4.76 -18.42 -4.61
N ASN A 37 -3.48 -18.14 -4.35
CA ASN A 37 -3.06 -17.00 -3.54
C ASN A 37 -3.32 -15.67 -4.27
N MET A 38 -3.27 -15.69 -5.60
CA MET A 38 -3.58 -14.52 -6.43
C MET A 38 -5.05 -14.13 -6.34
N GLU A 39 -5.97 -15.10 -6.39
CA GLU A 39 -7.40 -14.87 -6.27
C GLU A 39 -7.77 -14.34 -4.87
N LYS A 40 -7.19 -14.94 -3.83
CA LYS A 40 -7.32 -14.48 -2.43
C LYS A 40 -6.83 -13.04 -2.26
N ALA A 41 -5.65 -12.73 -2.79
CA ALA A 41 -5.08 -11.39 -2.76
C ALA A 41 -5.96 -10.36 -3.46
N ARG A 42 -6.44 -10.68 -4.68
CA ARG A 42 -7.37 -9.81 -5.41
C ARG A 42 -8.69 -9.61 -4.65
N ALA A 43 -9.21 -10.66 -4.01
CA ALA A 43 -10.43 -10.57 -3.20
C ALA A 43 -10.22 -9.65 -1.98
N LEU A 44 -9.09 -9.77 -1.29
CA LEU A 44 -8.74 -8.90 -0.17
C LEU A 44 -8.64 -7.43 -0.61
N GLY A 45 -7.90 -7.14 -1.68
CA GLY A 45 -7.78 -5.79 -2.24
C GLY A 45 -9.14 -5.18 -2.60
N LYS A 46 -10.02 -5.95 -3.25
CA LYS A 46 -11.40 -5.53 -3.55
C LYS A 46 -12.22 -5.24 -2.30
N ARG A 47 -12.01 -6.01 -1.22
CA ARG A 47 -12.72 -5.81 0.03
C ARG A 47 -12.32 -4.50 0.70
N PHE A 48 -11.01 -4.24 0.84
CA PHE A 48 -10.53 -2.96 1.36
C PHE A 48 -11.02 -1.77 0.53
N ALA A 49 -11.04 -1.91 -0.80
CA ALA A 49 -11.57 -0.88 -1.68
C ALA A 49 -13.06 -0.62 -1.41
N SER A 50 -13.85 -1.68 -1.23
CA SER A 50 -15.27 -1.57 -0.92
C SER A 50 -15.50 -0.92 0.45
N GLU A 51 -14.66 -1.20 1.44
CA GLU A 51 -14.73 -0.57 2.76
C GLU A 51 -14.37 0.92 2.72
N LEU A 52 -13.45 1.33 1.84
CA LEU A 52 -13.12 2.74 1.64
C LEU A 52 -14.23 3.48 0.89
N THR A 53 -14.88 2.84 -0.10
CA THR A 53 -15.90 3.48 -0.94
C THR A 53 -17.34 3.31 -0.45
N ALA A 54 -17.56 2.61 0.66
CA ALA A 54 -18.88 2.37 1.26
C ALA A 54 -19.55 3.62 1.92
N GLY A 55 -19.07 4.83 1.62
CA GLY A 55 -19.60 6.08 2.18
C GLY A 55 -19.65 6.04 3.71
N ARG A 56 -20.79 6.44 4.30
CA ARG A 56 -20.96 6.55 5.78
C ARG A 56 -20.78 5.25 6.56
N THR A 57 -20.88 4.10 5.90
CA THR A 57 -20.67 2.78 6.53
C THR A 57 -19.25 2.26 6.35
N GLY A 58 -18.40 3.00 5.64
CA GLY A 58 -17.03 2.61 5.37
C GLY A 58 -16.12 2.70 6.59
N MET A 59 -15.06 1.89 6.59
CA MET A 59 -14.09 1.83 7.69
C MET A 59 -13.42 3.19 7.92
N ALA A 60 -13.09 3.91 6.84
CA ALA A 60 -12.51 5.24 6.91
C ALA A 60 -13.44 6.29 7.55
N GLN A 61 -14.74 6.02 7.68
CA GLN A 61 -15.73 6.91 8.32
C GLN A 61 -16.02 6.57 9.79
N PHE A 62 -15.40 5.52 10.34
CA PHE A 62 -15.60 5.14 11.73
C PHE A 62 -15.15 6.25 12.70
N GLY A 63 -16.02 6.65 13.62
CA GLY A 63 -15.66 7.65 14.64
C GLY A 63 -15.57 9.08 14.13
N VAL A 64 -16.07 9.37 12.91
CA VAL A 64 -16.21 10.75 12.42
C VAL A 64 -17.12 11.54 13.36
N GLY A 65 -16.59 12.66 13.85
CA GLY A 65 -17.23 13.53 14.83
C GLY A 65 -17.45 14.95 14.32
N ALA A 66 -17.97 15.81 15.20
CA ALA A 66 -18.29 17.19 14.87
C ALA A 66 -17.09 18.08 14.50
N PHE A 67 -15.87 17.61 14.75
CA PHE A 67 -14.62 18.33 14.48
C PHE A 67 -13.94 17.89 13.18
N ASP A 68 -14.47 16.87 12.48
CA ASP A 68 -13.95 16.45 11.19
C ASP A 68 -14.53 17.32 10.07
N ASP A 69 -13.68 18.18 9.51
CA ASP A 69 -13.98 18.89 8.26
C ASP A 69 -13.69 18.03 7.03
N GLN A 70 -14.00 18.55 5.84
CA GLN A 70 -13.80 17.82 4.60
C GLN A 70 -12.34 17.43 4.37
N ASP A 71 -11.38 18.30 4.74
CA ASP A 71 -9.96 18.02 4.58
C ASP A 71 -9.54 16.85 5.49
N THR A 72 -10.02 16.83 6.73
CA THR A 72 -9.79 15.73 7.67
C THR A 72 -10.38 14.42 7.15
N LEU A 73 -11.58 14.44 6.57
CA LEU A 73 -12.17 13.25 5.94
C LEU A 73 -11.33 12.73 4.78
N VAL A 74 -10.75 13.61 3.96
CA VAL A 74 -9.82 13.22 2.90
C VAL A 74 -8.56 12.58 3.50
N GLN A 75 -7.99 13.17 4.54
CA GLN A 75 -6.78 12.60 5.18
C GLN A 75 -7.04 11.25 5.83
N ARG A 76 -8.25 11.00 6.34
CA ARG A 76 -8.65 9.67 6.84
C ARG A 76 -8.66 8.63 5.73
N ASN A 77 -9.14 8.98 4.54
CA ASN A 77 -9.12 8.08 3.38
C ASN A 77 -7.68 7.77 2.94
N VAL A 78 -6.81 8.79 2.92
CA VAL A 78 -5.38 8.62 2.58
C VAL A 78 -4.68 7.75 3.62
N LEU A 79 -4.91 7.98 4.91
CA LEU A 79 -4.36 7.17 6.00
C LEU A 79 -4.80 5.71 5.88
N PHE A 80 -6.09 5.46 5.61
CA PHE A 80 -6.58 4.11 5.39
C PHE A 80 -5.89 3.43 4.19
N ALA A 81 -5.76 4.13 3.06
CA ALA A 81 -5.06 3.60 1.88
C ALA A 81 -3.58 3.30 2.15
N PHE A 82 -2.90 4.16 2.93
CA PHE A 82 -1.53 3.91 3.39
C PHE A 82 -1.44 2.62 4.22
N ILE A 83 -2.32 2.46 5.21
CA ILE A 83 -2.33 1.28 6.09
C ILE A 83 -2.64 0.00 5.31
N VAL A 84 -3.59 0.04 4.37
CA VAL A 84 -3.87 -1.09 3.46
C VAL A 84 -2.60 -1.50 2.70
N GLY A 85 -1.87 -0.53 2.14
CA GLY A 85 -0.60 -0.77 1.46
C GLY A 85 0.43 -1.44 2.37
N HIS A 86 0.61 -0.88 3.57
CA HIS A 86 1.56 -1.38 4.55
C HIS A 86 1.25 -2.83 4.97
N VAL A 87 -0.01 -3.13 5.31
CA VAL A 87 -0.43 -4.48 5.71
C VAL A 87 -0.26 -5.48 4.58
N ILE A 88 -0.61 -5.12 3.34
CA ILE A 88 -0.44 -6.01 2.19
C ILE A 88 1.05 -6.30 1.95
N GLU A 89 1.92 -5.30 2.05
CA GLU A 89 3.36 -5.48 1.86
C GLU A 89 4.01 -6.35 2.94
N GLU A 90 3.62 -6.17 4.20
CA GLU A 90 4.13 -6.93 5.34
C GLU A 90 3.66 -8.40 5.32
N MET A 91 2.38 -8.62 4.99
CA MET A 91 1.76 -9.94 5.15
C MET A 91 1.89 -10.83 3.91
N ALA A 92 1.93 -10.25 2.70
CA ALA A 92 1.97 -11.05 1.49
C ALA A 92 3.22 -11.97 1.43
N PRO A 93 3.07 -13.22 0.96
CA PRO A 93 4.17 -14.17 0.90
C PRO A 93 5.27 -13.76 -0.08
N ASN A 94 4.95 -12.94 -1.07
CA ASN A 94 5.88 -12.37 -2.03
C ASN A 94 5.29 -11.13 -2.71
N SER A 95 6.14 -10.39 -3.43
CA SER A 95 5.79 -9.14 -4.11
C SER A 95 4.73 -9.31 -5.20
N ILE A 96 4.64 -10.48 -5.87
CA ILE A 96 3.64 -10.72 -6.92
C ILE A 96 2.23 -10.77 -6.31
N VAL A 97 2.10 -11.44 -5.16
CA VAL A 97 0.84 -11.53 -4.42
C VAL A 97 0.46 -10.16 -3.85
N ALA A 98 1.42 -9.42 -3.28
CA ALA A 98 1.21 -8.05 -2.80
C ALA A 98 0.69 -7.14 -3.93
N GLN A 99 1.38 -7.14 -5.08
CA GLN A 99 0.98 -6.36 -6.25
C GLN A 99 -0.41 -6.75 -6.74
N SER A 100 -0.76 -8.04 -6.73
CA SER A 100 -2.11 -8.48 -7.12
C SER A 100 -3.22 -7.87 -6.24
N ALA A 101 -2.99 -7.82 -4.92
CA ALA A 101 -3.91 -7.19 -3.98
C ALA A 101 -3.96 -5.66 -4.19
N MET A 102 -2.80 -4.99 -4.29
CA MET A 102 -2.73 -3.54 -4.48
C MET A 102 -3.36 -3.08 -5.80
N SER A 103 -3.10 -3.78 -6.91
CA SER A 103 -3.76 -3.49 -8.18
C SER A 103 -5.27 -3.65 -8.07
N ALA A 104 -5.75 -4.75 -7.47
CA ALA A 104 -7.18 -4.97 -7.30
C ALA A 104 -7.86 -3.93 -6.39
N PHE A 105 -7.14 -3.43 -5.38
CA PHE A 105 -7.58 -2.33 -4.51
C PHE A 105 -7.77 -1.05 -5.33
N TYR A 106 -6.72 -0.55 -5.97
CA TYR A 106 -6.77 0.69 -6.76
C TYR A 106 -7.73 0.60 -7.95
N GLU A 107 -7.72 -0.48 -8.73
CA GLU A 107 -8.66 -0.72 -9.85
C GLU A 107 -10.12 -0.69 -9.40
N THR A 108 -10.40 -1.16 -8.18
CA THR A 108 -11.76 -1.19 -7.65
C THR A 108 -12.19 0.18 -7.15
N ILE A 109 -11.31 0.94 -6.52
CA ILE A 109 -11.60 2.32 -6.12
C ILE A 109 -11.82 3.18 -7.37
N GLU A 110 -10.93 3.12 -8.35
CA GLU A 110 -11.06 3.87 -9.61
C GLU A 110 -12.41 3.61 -10.29
N ARG A 111 -12.87 2.35 -10.31
CA ARG A 111 -14.17 1.98 -10.89
C ARG A 111 -15.37 2.42 -10.04
N THR A 112 -15.28 2.36 -8.72
CA THR A 112 -16.44 2.57 -7.82
C THR A 112 -16.57 4.00 -7.34
N SER A 113 -15.45 4.69 -7.12
CA SER A 113 -15.37 6.09 -6.73
C SER A 113 -14.10 6.73 -7.31
N PRO A 114 -14.16 7.25 -8.56
CA PRO A 114 -13.05 7.96 -9.18
C PRO A 114 -12.58 9.18 -8.36
N GLU A 115 -13.49 9.81 -7.61
CA GLU A 115 -13.19 10.95 -6.75
C GLU A 115 -12.27 10.54 -5.59
N ILE A 116 -12.58 9.45 -4.88
CA ILE A 116 -11.72 8.90 -3.83
C ILE A 116 -10.40 8.41 -4.42
N TYR A 117 -10.43 7.77 -5.60
CA TYR A 117 -9.21 7.34 -6.28
C TYR A 117 -8.25 8.50 -6.48
N LYS A 118 -8.75 9.61 -7.03
CA LYS A 118 -7.95 10.83 -7.24
C LYS A 118 -7.38 11.39 -5.93
N GLN A 119 -8.18 11.38 -4.86
CA GLN A 119 -7.75 11.85 -3.53
C GLN A 119 -6.57 11.04 -2.97
N ILE A 120 -6.52 9.73 -3.23
CA ILE A 120 -5.45 8.87 -2.69
C ILE A 120 -4.27 8.68 -3.67
N SER A 121 -4.52 8.71 -4.99
CA SER A 121 -3.50 8.46 -6.03
C SER A 121 -2.64 9.68 -6.31
N ASP A 122 -3.24 10.88 -6.31
CA ASP A 122 -2.56 12.12 -6.70
C ASP A 122 -1.97 12.86 -5.49
N SER A 123 -2.13 12.29 -4.29
CA SER A 123 -1.79 13.00 -3.06
C SER A 123 -0.37 12.73 -2.63
N ALA A 124 0.44 13.79 -2.60
CA ALA A 124 1.74 13.81 -1.92
C ALA A 124 1.66 13.33 -0.47
N ALA A 125 0.46 13.37 0.14
CA ALA A 125 0.19 12.85 1.47
C ALA A 125 0.54 11.35 1.62
N LEU A 126 0.23 10.51 0.63
CA LEU A 126 0.55 9.09 0.70
C LEU A 126 2.08 8.88 0.76
N SER A 127 2.83 9.66 -0.02
CA SER A 127 4.30 9.64 0.01
C SER A 127 4.87 10.12 1.35
N LEU A 128 4.20 11.06 2.03
CA LEU A 128 4.63 11.53 3.36
C LEU A 128 4.51 10.42 4.42
N TYR A 129 3.43 9.65 4.42
CA TYR A 129 3.31 8.49 5.29
C TYR A 129 4.38 7.43 5.01
N ILE A 130 4.61 7.10 3.73
CA ILE A 130 5.64 6.14 3.32
C ILE A 130 7.04 6.61 3.75
N LEU A 131 7.34 7.90 3.56
CA LEU A 131 8.61 8.48 3.97
C LEU A 131 8.78 8.43 5.49
N SER A 132 7.76 8.85 6.23
CA SER A 132 7.75 8.84 7.70
C SER A 132 8.00 7.43 8.25
N ALA A 133 7.25 6.44 7.78
CA ALA A 133 7.41 5.05 8.21
C ALA A 133 8.80 4.46 7.93
N ARG A 134 9.47 4.93 6.87
CA ARG A 134 10.85 4.53 6.54
C ARG A 134 11.89 5.27 7.38
N SER A 135 11.65 6.54 7.69
CA SER A 135 12.58 7.38 8.45
C SER A 135 12.56 7.09 9.95
N THR A 136 11.41 6.69 10.50
CA THR A 136 11.24 6.34 11.92
C THR A 136 10.53 5.00 12.10
N PRO A 137 11.18 3.86 11.74
CA PRO A 137 10.56 2.55 11.88
C PRO A 137 10.21 2.24 13.34
N GLY A 138 8.96 1.84 13.59
CA GLY A 138 8.47 1.50 14.94
C GLY A 138 8.06 2.69 15.80
N ASP A 139 8.10 3.91 15.27
CA ASP A 139 7.53 5.08 15.95
C ASP A 139 6.01 5.13 15.77
N GLU A 140 5.29 4.75 16.82
CA GLU A 140 3.83 4.74 16.87
C GLU A 140 3.21 6.15 16.73
N THR A 141 3.98 7.22 16.96
CA THR A 141 3.48 8.60 16.86
C THR A 141 3.62 9.20 15.46
N ALA A 142 4.51 8.66 14.64
CA ALA A 142 4.88 9.22 13.35
C ALA A 142 3.68 9.34 12.37
N ALA A 143 2.80 8.34 12.35
CA ALA A 143 1.57 8.39 11.55
C ALA A 143 0.62 9.51 12.03
N GLY A 144 0.51 9.71 13.35
CA GLY A 144 -0.29 10.77 13.93
C GLY A 144 0.25 12.17 13.61
N GLU A 145 1.57 12.35 13.62
CA GLU A 145 2.22 13.61 13.25
C GLU A 145 1.97 13.98 11.78
N VAL A 146 2.12 13.00 10.87
CA VAL A 146 1.82 13.19 9.46
C VAL A 146 0.34 13.52 9.26
N PHE A 147 -0.56 12.81 9.94
CA PHE A 147 -2.00 13.06 9.88
C PHE A 147 -2.34 14.50 10.33
N ALA A 148 -1.87 14.90 11.51
CA ALA A 148 -2.11 16.23 12.05
C ALA A 148 -1.61 17.33 11.10
N ARG A 149 -0.40 17.15 10.54
CA ARG A 149 0.16 18.07 9.56
C ARG A 149 -0.70 18.18 8.29
N LEU A 150 -1.16 17.04 7.76
CA LEU A 150 -1.99 17.00 6.56
C LEU A 150 -3.39 17.60 6.77
N CYS A 151 -3.89 17.56 8.00
CA CYS A 151 -5.12 18.26 8.41
C CYS A 151 -4.90 19.77 8.67
N GLY A 152 -3.69 20.32 8.46
CA GLY A 152 -3.38 21.71 8.78
C GLY A 152 -3.31 22.01 10.28
N ARG A 153 -3.12 20.97 11.10
CA ARG A 153 -3.09 21.00 12.57
C ARG A 153 -1.74 20.52 13.11
N GLU A 154 -0.66 20.89 12.40
CA GLU A 154 0.70 20.53 12.78
C GLU A 154 1.02 20.99 14.22
N GLY A 155 1.56 20.08 15.03
CA GLY A 155 1.88 20.33 16.44
C GLY A 155 0.69 20.30 17.40
N ASP A 156 -0.55 20.09 16.92
CA ASP A 156 -1.72 19.90 17.77
C ASP A 156 -1.73 18.49 18.35
N ALA A 157 -1.41 18.36 19.64
CA ALA A 157 -1.31 17.08 20.33
C ALA A 157 -2.60 16.25 20.26
N LEU A 158 -3.78 16.89 20.19
CA LEU A 158 -5.04 16.15 20.07
C LEU A 158 -5.20 15.53 18.69
N PHE A 159 -4.80 16.24 17.63
CA PHE A 159 -4.85 15.71 16.27
C PHE A 159 -3.76 14.65 16.02
N VAL A 160 -2.60 14.77 16.67
CA VAL A 160 -1.56 13.72 16.62
C VAL A 160 -2.07 12.44 17.28
N ALA A 161 -2.63 12.55 18.49
CA ALA A 161 -3.23 11.40 19.17
C ALA A 161 -4.37 10.79 18.35
N TYR A 162 -5.25 11.63 17.79
CA TYR A 162 -6.34 11.17 16.94
C TYR A 162 -5.87 10.40 15.70
N GLY A 163 -4.87 10.94 14.96
CA GLY A 163 -4.30 10.26 13.81
C GLY A 163 -3.65 8.92 14.16
N ARG A 164 -2.96 8.85 15.32
CA ARG A 164 -2.38 7.60 15.84
C ARG A 164 -3.46 6.56 16.15
N GLU A 165 -4.47 6.92 16.93
CA GLU A 165 -5.56 5.99 17.29
C GLU A 165 -6.30 5.47 16.05
N LEU A 166 -6.47 6.34 15.04
CA LEU A 166 -7.02 5.91 13.74
C LEU A 166 -6.10 4.94 13.00
N ALA A 167 -4.80 5.22 12.97
CA ALA A 167 -3.82 4.34 12.33
C ALA A 167 -3.81 2.97 12.99
N ASP A 168 -3.81 2.91 14.33
CA ASP A 168 -3.85 1.68 15.11
C ASP A 168 -5.15 0.90 14.86
N TYR A 169 -6.29 1.59 14.83
CA TYR A 169 -7.58 0.99 14.52
C TYR A 169 -7.62 0.40 13.10
N PHE A 170 -7.13 1.14 12.10
CA PHE A 170 -7.07 0.65 10.72
C PHE A 170 -6.08 -0.51 10.58
N MET A 171 -4.93 -0.45 11.28
CA MET A 171 -3.93 -1.51 11.26
C MET A 171 -4.51 -2.81 11.81
N ALA A 172 -5.18 -2.74 12.96
CA ALA A 172 -5.81 -3.88 13.60
C ALA A 172 -6.89 -4.51 12.70
N HIS A 173 -7.73 -3.68 12.07
CA HIS A 173 -8.75 -4.13 11.13
C HIS A 173 -8.14 -4.79 9.88
N CYS A 174 -7.24 -4.09 9.19
CA CYS A 174 -6.62 -4.61 7.96
C CYS A 174 -5.84 -5.90 8.21
N THR A 175 -5.10 -5.98 9.32
CA THR A 175 -4.38 -7.19 9.74
C THR A 175 -5.35 -8.35 9.97
N LYS A 176 -6.46 -8.12 10.69
CA LYS A 176 -7.48 -9.13 10.92
C LYS A 176 -8.03 -9.67 9.59
N GLU A 177 -8.31 -8.80 8.64
CA GLU A 177 -8.83 -9.22 7.34
C GLU A 177 -7.82 -10.00 6.50
N ALA A 178 -6.55 -9.60 6.53
CA ALA A 178 -5.48 -10.34 5.87
C ALA A 178 -5.26 -11.74 6.49
N VAL A 179 -5.33 -11.86 7.82
CA VAL A 179 -5.28 -13.16 8.52
C VAL A 179 -6.46 -14.05 8.14
N CYS A 180 -7.69 -13.50 8.11
CA CYS A 180 -8.89 -14.27 7.72
C CYS A 180 -8.78 -14.87 6.32
N VAL A 181 -8.11 -14.17 5.39
CA VAL A 181 -7.88 -14.64 4.02
C VAL A 181 -6.64 -15.55 3.90
N GLN A 182 -5.92 -15.79 5.01
CA GLN A 182 -4.69 -16.59 5.08
C GLN A 182 -3.58 -16.02 4.20
N MET A 183 -3.46 -14.69 4.10
CA MET A 183 -2.35 -14.03 3.42
C MET A 183 -1.10 -14.01 4.31
N ILE A 184 -0.67 -15.16 4.85
CA ILE A 184 0.41 -15.23 5.84
C ILE A 184 1.70 -15.69 5.14
N ARG A 185 2.78 -14.97 5.43
CA ARG A 185 4.16 -15.29 5.05
C ARG A 185 4.79 -16.32 5.98
#